data_AF-A0A225AET7-F1
#
_entry.id   AF-A0A225AET7-F1
#
_cell.length_a   1.000
_cell.length_b   1.000
_cell.length_c   1.000
_cell.angle_alpha   90.00
_cell.angle_beta   90.00
_cell.angle_gamma   90.00
#
_symmetry.space_group_name_H-M   'P 1'
#
loop_
_entity.id
_entity.type
_entity.pdbx_description
1 polymer ?
#
loop_
_entity_poly.entity_id
_entity_poly.type
_entity_poly.pdbx_seq_one_letter_code
_entity_poly.pdbx_strand_id
1 'polypeptide(L)'
;MPAPFRRSCTNCAKSKRRCNLRRPRCFRCQVRSLECNYQSPPPTASSAAAAAQNSPQYAVFDSTAPEVNPQGSLPPIELDISLATFPDYDLDWADVMSNIDDYMVPDDLRPAYSPSTSVVPGDIYQERVIYLVKRFKSYLNIFVTRGSTAFVHCKLFSEYTPTAIEDVLGICAFYGHKNKDNEYLIFRSISQKVLSLVRLFDPQRLSVLDQLASVQALIFYQIIRLFDGDIRQRADAERTDRVLWEWTQQLKVGLTQSSMLQGTNDTDPRNYTWRAWIQAESLRRTILVSLLLQGLYSYLKHGWNKVHFEIKELSFCGQRALWEARSEYSWKTALGGYSPLFLNLSTWDADMQNAKPSDVDDLAVLMMTVTNGVDKTCDWLGEEYIETFDLQR
;
A
#
# COMPACT_ATOMS: atom_id res chain seq x y z
N MET A 1 -43.90 14.16 17.05
CA MET A 1 -42.78 15.12 17.21
C MET A 1 -41.49 14.43 16.77
N PRO A 2 -40.63 15.06 15.95
CA PRO A 2 -39.34 14.47 15.62
C PRO A 2 -38.45 14.43 16.88
N ALA A 3 -37.72 13.33 17.07
CA ALA A 3 -36.81 13.11 18.19
C ALA A 3 -35.75 14.23 18.28
N PRO A 4 -35.29 14.63 19.47
CA PRO A 4 -34.36 15.75 19.63
C PRO A 4 -33.05 15.46 18.91
N PHE A 5 -32.61 16.41 18.08
CA PHE A 5 -31.32 16.39 17.38
C PHE A 5 -30.19 15.98 18.33
N ARG A 6 -29.55 14.84 18.06
CA ARG A 6 -28.33 14.42 18.77
C ARG A 6 -27.23 15.47 18.53
N ARG A 7 -26.80 16.16 19.59
CA ARG A 7 -25.81 17.25 19.51
C ARG A 7 -24.38 16.72 19.43
N SER A 8 -23.65 17.11 18.38
CA SER A 8 -22.21 16.91 18.22
C SER A 8 -21.41 17.44 19.43
N CYS A 9 -20.21 16.90 19.70
CA CYS A 9 -19.31 17.45 20.71
C CYS A 9 -18.84 18.88 20.35
N THR A 10 -18.36 19.64 21.35
CA THR A 10 -17.97 21.05 21.19
C THR A 10 -16.95 21.28 20.08
N ASN A 11 -15.91 20.45 19.98
CA ASN A 11 -14.87 20.58 18.98
C ASN A 11 -15.33 20.21 17.56
N CYS A 12 -16.23 19.23 17.41
CA CYS A 12 -16.84 18.92 16.10
C CYS A 12 -17.85 20.01 15.69
N ALA A 13 -18.60 20.56 16.63
CA ALA A 13 -19.53 21.66 16.37
C ALA A 13 -18.78 22.93 15.91
N LYS A 14 -17.70 23.32 16.61
CA LYS A 14 -16.86 24.48 16.24
C LYS A 14 -16.24 24.33 14.86
N SER A 15 -15.78 23.12 14.51
CA SER A 15 -15.17 22.85 13.21
C SER A 15 -16.18 22.55 12.10
N LYS A 16 -17.50 22.61 12.38
CA LYS A 16 -18.57 22.21 11.45
C LYS A 16 -18.38 20.81 10.85
N ARG A 17 -17.89 19.85 11.65
CA ARG A 17 -17.65 18.46 11.24
C ARG A 17 -18.68 17.51 11.87
N ARG A 18 -18.90 16.36 11.23
CA ARG A 18 -19.80 15.33 11.75
C ARG A 18 -19.19 14.71 13.02
N CYS A 19 -20.02 14.48 14.04
CA CYS A 19 -19.59 13.85 15.29
C CYS A 19 -20.22 12.46 15.39
N ASN A 20 -19.41 11.43 15.62
CA ASN A 20 -19.90 10.05 15.75
C ASN A 20 -20.48 9.71 17.13
N LEU A 21 -20.47 10.67 18.07
CA LEU A 21 -21.14 10.60 19.38
C LEU A 21 -20.65 9.46 20.31
N ARG A 22 -19.49 8.83 20.02
CA ARG A 22 -18.85 7.87 20.93
C ARG A 22 -18.49 8.54 22.26
N ARG A 23 -18.68 7.84 23.37
CA ARG A 23 -18.28 8.27 24.72
C ARG A 23 -17.17 7.35 25.25
N PRO A 24 -16.17 7.86 25.99
CA PRO A 24 -16.06 9.22 26.55
C PRO A 24 -15.63 10.30 25.54
N ARG A 25 -14.95 9.93 24.45
CA ARG A 25 -14.53 10.87 23.38
C ARG A 25 -15.09 10.44 22.02
N CYS A 26 -15.45 11.41 21.19
CA CYS A 26 -15.78 11.18 19.78
C CYS A 26 -14.50 10.79 19.03
N PHE A 27 -14.66 10.05 17.94
CA PHE A 27 -13.54 9.50 17.19
C PHE A 27 -12.55 10.60 16.72
N ARG A 28 -13.06 11.69 16.14
CA ARG A 28 -12.21 12.83 15.71
C ARG A 28 -11.41 13.43 16.86
N CYS A 29 -12.05 13.65 18.00
CA CYS A 29 -11.39 14.25 19.16
C CYS A 29 -10.42 13.28 19.83
N GLN A 30 -10.64 11.96 19.73
CA GLN A 30 -9.67 10.95 20.16
C GLN A 30 -8.42 10.97 19.28
N VAL A 31 -8.58 10.91 17.95
CA VAL A 31 -7.45 10.88 17.00
C VAL A 31 -6.62 12.16 17.04
N ARG A 32 -7.26 13.32 17.16
CA ARG A 32 -6.56 14.62 17.19
C ARG A 32 -6.11 15.04 18.58
N SER A 33 -6.22 14.16 19.58
CA SER A 33 -5.93 14.47 20.99
C SER A 33 -6.64 15.75 21.49
N LEU A 34 -7.85 16.01 20.98
CA LEU A 34 -8.66 17.17 21.35
C LEU A 34 -9.56 16.84 22.54
N GLU A 35 -9.85 17.85 23.36
CA GLU A 35 -10.80 17.70 24.45
C GLU A 35 -12.22 17.45 23.91
N CYS A 36 -12.78 16.27 24.17
CA CYS A 36 -14.12 15.92 23.69
C CYS A 36 -15.16 16.11 24.80
N ASN A 37 -15.83 17.25 24.77
CA ASN A 37 -16.91 17.54 25.71
C ASN A 37 -18.28 17.51 25.01
N TYR A 38 -19.19 16.68 25.52
CA TYR A 38 -20.59 16.69 25.12
C TYR A 38 -21.36 17.49 26.17
N GLN A 39 -21.91 18.65 25.79
CA GLN A 39 -22.73 19.44 26.70
C GLN A 39 -23.93 18.60 27.18
N SER A 40 -24.00 18.33 28.48
CA SER A 40 -25.24 17.87 29.10
C SER A 40 -26.24 19.04 29.12
N PRO A 41 -27.50 18.85 28.73
CA PRO A 41 -28.50 19.89 28.95
C PRO A 41 -28.65 20.13 30.46
N PRO A 42 -28.93 21.37 30.90
CA PRO A 42 -29.27 21.63 32.30
C PRO A 42 -30.55 20.86 32.67
N PRO A 43 -30.68 20.38 33.93
CA PRO A 43 -31.88 19.68 34.37
C PRO A 43 -33.03 20.69 34.50
N THR A 44 -33.95 20.73 33.54
CA THR A 44 -35.21 21.46 33.68
C THR A 44 -36.25 20.57 34.33
N ALA A 45 -36.79 21.07 35.44
CA ALA A 45 -37.76 20.48 36.32
C ALA A 45 -39.13 20.19 35.65
N SER A 46 -39.84 19.28 36.32
CA SER A 46 -41.16 18.69 36.11
C SER A 46 -42.30 19.57 35.59
N SER A 47 -43.18 18.96 34.79
CA SER A 47 -44.64 18.99 35.00
C SER A 47 -45.35 17.87 34.22
N ALA A 48 -46.41 17.35 34.83
CA ALA A 48 -47.04 16.05 34.59
C ALA A 48 -48.24 16.03 33.60
N ALA A 49 -48.69 14.79 33.31
CA ALA A 49 -49.96 14.32 32.72
C ALA A 49 -50.18 14.56 31.20
N ALA A 50 -50.80 13.67 30.42
CA ALA A 50 -51.77 12.62 30.71
C ALA A 50 -51.68 11.43 29.74
N ALA A 51 -52.32 10.33 30.15
CA ALA A 51 -52.35 9.00 29.57
C ALA A 51 -53.20 8.85 28.29
N ALA A 52 -52.86 7.87 27.44
CA ALA A 52 -53.84 6.99 26.81
C ALA A 52 -53.16 5.70 26.32
N GLN A 53 -53.77 4.58 26.70
CA GLN A 53 -53.40 3.20 26.40
C GLN A 53 -53.80 2.82 24.97
N ASN A 54 -53.03 1.95 24.30
CA ASN A 54 -53.53 0.77 23.59
C ASN A 54 -52.37 -0.06 23.02
N SER A 55 -52.43 -1.37 23.28
CA SER A 55 -51.63 -2.46 22.67
C SER A 55 -52.62 -3.40 21.93
N PRO A 56 -52.18 -4.48 21.28
CA PRO A 56 -51.18 -4.63 20.21
C PRO A 56 -51.80 -5.35 18.99
N GLN A 57 -51.10 -5.44 17.85
CA GLN A 57 -51.35 -6.52 16.88
C GLN A 57 -50.15 -6.81 15.97
N TYR A 58 -49.72 -8.08 15.98
CA TYR A 58 -48.77 -8.71 15.07
C TYR A 58 -49.48 -9.15 13.78
N ALA A 59 -48.85 -8.97 12.62
CA ALA A 59 -49.00 -9.87 11.45
C ALA A 59 -47.79 -9.74 10.52
N VAL A 60 -46.95 -10.78 10.43
CA VAL A 60 -46.86 -11.80 9.36
C VAL A 60 -45.97 -11.36 8.19
N PHE A 61 -44.83 -12.05 8.07
CA PHE A 61 -43.93 -12.11 6.92
C PHE A 61 -44.65 -12.78 5.74
N ASP A 62 -44.47 -12.25 4.53
CA ASP A 62 -44.65 -13.02 3.30
C ASP A 62 -43.37 -12.97 2.47
N SER A 63 -42.92 -14.16 2.07
CA SER A 63 -41.69 -14.43 1.35
C SER A 63 -42.07 -14.81 -0.07
N THR A 64 -41.63 -14.04 -1.06
CA THR A 64 -41.65 -14.48 -2.46
C THR A 64 -40.24 -14.33 -3.05
N ALA A 65 -39.72 -15.46 -3.53
CA ALA A 65 -38.45 -15.58 -4.23
C ALA A 65 -38.60 -15.13 -5.70
N PRO A 66 -37.55 -14.59 -6.35
CA PRO A 66 -37.61 -14.31 -7.79
C PRO A 66 -37.07 -15.50 -8.61
N GLU A 67 -37.84 -15.83 -9.65
CA GLU A 67 -37.51 -16.78 -10.72
C GLU A 67 -36.40 -16.25 -11.65
N VAL A 68 -35.60 -17.20 -12.16
CA VAL A 68 -34.54 -16.99 -13.15
C VAL A 68 -35.08 -17.33 -14.53
N ASN A 69 -34.88 -16.47 -15.53
CA ASN A 69 -34.69 -16.94 -16.91
C ASN A 69 -33.72 -16.02 -17.70
N PRO A 70 -32.83 -16.57 -18.55
CA PRO A 70 -31.72 -15.85 -19.17
C PRO A 70 -32.00 -15.52 -20.65
N GLN A 71 -31.63 -14.32 -21.10
CA GLN A 71 -31.19 -14.05 -22.48
C GLN A 71 -30.68 -12.61 -22.61
N GLY A 72 -29.59 -12.46 -23.38
CA GLY A 72 -28.63 -11.37 -23.23
C GLY A 72 -28.94 -10.05 -23.94
N SER A 73 -28.29 -9.01 -23.43
CA SER A 73 -27.58 -7.94 -24.15
C SER A 73 -27.12 -6.93 -23.09
N LEU A 74 -25.82 -6.65 -23.02
CA LEU A 74 -25.27 -5.65 -22.08
C LEU A 74 -25.64 -4.24 -22.60
N PRO A 75 -26.31 -3.38 -21.82
CA PRO A 75 -26.57 -2.01 -22.23
C PRO A 75 -25.32 -1.13 -22.05
N PRO A 76 -25.22 0.02 -22.76
CA PRO A 76 -24.08 0.93 -22.65
C PRO A 76 -24.05 1.58 -21.26
N ILE A 77 -22.88 1.64 -20.63
CA ILE A 77 -22.69 2.28 -19.33
C ILE A 77 -22.73 3.80 -19.53
N GLU A 78 -23.88 4.43 -19.28
CA GLU A 78 -23.96 5.85 -19.02
C GLU A 78 -23.36 6.15 -17.63
N LEU A 79 -22.50 7.17 -17.59
CA LEU A 79 -21.68 7.55 -16.46
C LEU A 79 -22.54 8.27 -15.41
N ASP A 80 -23.13 7.54 -14.46
CA ASP A 80 -23.73 8.14 -13.28
C ASP A 80 -22.64 8.64 -12.33
N ILE A 81 -22.52 9.97 -12.22
CA ILE A 81 -21.59 10.68 -11.35
C ILE A 81 -22.14 10.61 -9.92
N SER A 82 -22.04 9.43 -9.32
CA SER A 82 -22.19 9.23 -7.89
C SER A 82 -20.86 8.74 -7.34
N LEU A 83 -20.07 9.69 -6.84
CA LEU A 83 -18.89 9.42 -6.02
C LEU A 83 -19.33 8.51 -4.86
N ALA A 84 -18.97 7.22 -4.94
CA ALA A 84 -19.15 6.30 -3.83
C ALA A 84 -18.50 6.93 -2.59
N THR A 85 -19.35 7.34 -1.65
CA THR A 85 -18.91 7.98 -0.40
C THR A 85 -18.24 6.90 0.43
N PHE A 86 -17.01 7.17 0.87
CA PHE A 86 -16.16 6.30 1.67
C PHE A 86 -16.88 5.71 2.90
N PRO A 87 -16.37 4.61 3.49
CA PRO A 87 -16.62 4.35 4.89
C PRO A 87 -16.01 5.47 5.76
N ASP A 88 -16.85 6.44 6.12
CA ASP A 88 -16.94 7.28 7.36
C ASP A 88 -15.67 7.75 8.12
N TYR A 89 -14.48 7.80 7.51
CA TYR A 89 -13.39 8.61 8.05
C TYR A 89 -13.43 10.00 7.42
N ASP A 90 -13.94 10.97 8.16
CA ASP A 90 -13.96 12.41 7.83
C ASP A 90 -12.52 12.99 7.91
N LEU A 91 -11.54 12.29 7.32
CA LEU A 91 -10.11 12.58 7.33
C LEU A 91 -9.73 13.35 6.06
N ASP A 92 -9.03 14.47 6.26
CA ASP A 92 -8.41 15.20 5.17
C ASP A 92 -7.13 14.47 4.74
N TRP A 93 -7.18 13.76 3.61
CA TRP A 93 -6.06 12.95 3.13
C TRP A 93 -4.83 13.79 2.79
N ALA A 94 -5.02 15.03 2.34
CA ALA A 94 -3.92 15.95 2.08
C ALA A 94 -3.18 16.30 3.37
N ASP A 95 -3.92 16.54 4.44
CA ASP A 95 -3.36 16.76 5.77
C ASP A 95 -2.64 15.51 6.30
N VAL A 96 -3.23 14.32 6.14
CA VAL A 96 -2.60 13.05 6.55
C VAL A 96 -1.29 12.80 5.82
N MET A 97 -1.24 13.00 4.50
CA MET A 97 -0.01 12.76 3.72
C MET A 97 1.07 13.82 3.94
N SER A 98 0.68 15.03 4.37
CA SER A 98 1.59 16.11 4.74
C SER A 98 2.14 15.93 6.16
N ASN A 99 1.33 15.38 7.08
CA ASN A 99 1.63 15.20 8.49
C ASN A 99 1.50 13.72 8.89
N ILE A 100 2.16 12.83 8.13
CA ILE A 100 2.02 11.38 8.31
C ILE A 100 2.47 10.91 9.70
N ASP A 101 3.40 11.64 10.31
CA ASP A 101 3.91 11.37 11.66
C ASP A 101 2.86 11.58 12.76
N ASP A 102 1.90 12.48 12.53
CA ASP A 102 0.81 12.77 13.46
C ASP A 102 -0.45 11.93 13.17
N TYR A 103 -0.41 11.07 12.16
CA TYR A 103 -1.54 10.25 11.77
C TYR A 103 -1.69 9.04 12.70
N MET A 104 -2.93 8.63 12.95
CA MET A 104 -3.24 7.34 13.56
C MET A 104 -4.34 6.65 12.75
N VAL A 105 -4.08 5.41 12.32
CA VAL A 105 -5.09 4.59 11.65
C VAL A 105 -6.20 4.22 12.66
N PRO A 106 -7.46 4.54 12.36
CA PRO A 106 -8.57 4.26 13.26
C PRO A 106 -8.81 2.78 13.52
N ASP A 107 -9.06 2.42 14.79
CA ASP A 107 -9.64 1.14 15.19
C ASP A 107 -11.13 1.07 14.78
N ASP A 108 -11.46 0.98 13.50
CA ASP A 108 -12.82 0.64 13.05
C ASP A 108 -12.86 -0.81 12.55
N LEU A 109 -12.85 -1.73 13.52
CA LEU A 109 -13.27 -3.11 13.29
C LEU A 109 -14.78 -3.10 13.02
N ARG A 110 -15.21 -2.82 11.79
CA ARG A 110 -16.58 -3.14 11.37
C ARG A 110 -16.69 -4.67 11.32
N PRO A 111 -17.48 -5.31 12.20
CA PRO A 111 -17.50 -6.77 12.30
C PRO A 111 -17.96 -7.48 11.02
N ALA A 112 -18.64 -6.76 10.13
CA ALA A 112 -19.20 -7.32 8.89
C ALA A 112 -18.22 -7.36 7.70
N TYR A 113 -17.06 -6.69 7.77
CA TYR A 113 -16.12 -6.56 6.63
C TYR A 113 -14.67 -6.87 6.96
N SER A 114 -14.34 -7.11 8.23
CA SER A 114 -13.01 -7.62 8.60
C SER A 114 -12.99 -9.13 8.38
N PRO A 115 -12.10 -9.66 7.52
CA PRO A 115 -11.73 -11.07 7.61
C PRO A 115 -11.42 -11.41 9.07
N SER A 116 -11.86 -12.57 9.56
CA SER A 116 -11.70 -13.06 10.95
C SER A 116 -10.25 -13.19 11.42
N THR A 117 -9.29 -12.83 10.59
CA THR A 117 -7.84 -12.91 10.76
C THR A 117 -7.13 -11.57 10.55
N SER A 118 -7.86 -10.45 10.47
CA SER A 118 -7.27 -9.13 10.27
C SER A 118 -6.54 -8.63 11.51
N VAL A 119 -5.34 -8.11 11.27
CA VAL A 119 -4.50 -7.44 12.26
C VAL A 119 -5.25 -6.24 12.85
N VAL A 120 -5.42 -6.23 14.17
CA VAL A 120 -6.01 -5.10 14.90
C VAL A 120 -5.02 -3.93 14.89
N PRO A 121 -5.43 -2.69 14.56
CA PRO A 121 -4.56 -1.52 14.59
C PRO A 121 -4.01 -1.23 16.00
N GLY A 122 -2.88 -0.51 16.07
CA GLY A 122 -2.18 -0.15 17.30
C GLY A 122 -0.84 0.54 17.04
N ASP A 123 -0.20 1.10 18.08
CA ASP A 123 1.01 1.95 17.97
C ASP A 123 2.14 1.29 17.16
N ILE A 124 2.37 -0.02 17.36
CA ILE A 124 3.38 -0.81 16.65
C ILE A 124 3.13 -0.84 15.13
N TYR A 125 1.87 -0.83 14.69
CA TYR A 125 1.53 -0.84 13.26
C TYR A 125 1.62 0.57 12.66
N GLN A 126 1.37 1.60 13.46
CA GLN A 126 1.45 2.99 13.02
C GLN A 126 2.87 3.37 12.62
N GLU A 127 3.87 3.06 13.44
CA GLU A 127 5.27 3.34 13.13
C GLU A 127 5.75 2.64 11.85
N ARG A 128 5.35 1.38 11.65
CA ARG A 128 5.66 0.61 10.43
C ARG A 128 5.08 1.27 9.17
N VAL A 129 3.86 1.79 9.28
CA VAL A 129 3.15 2.44 8.18
C VAL A 129 3.79 3.78 7.84
N ILE A 130 4.13 4.58 8.86
CA ILE A 130 4.84 5.85 8.68
C ILE A 130 6.17 5.60 7.96
N TYR A 131 6.97 4.65 8.45
CA TYR A 131 8.22 4.25 7.83
C TYR A 131 8.03 3.84 6.36
N LEU A 132 7.08 2.95 6.08
CA LEU A 132 6.82 2.49 4.72
C LEU A 132 6.41 3.61 3.76
N VAL A 133 5.54 4.52 4.19
CA VAL A 133 5.12 5.67 3.37
C VAL A 133 6.32 6.56 3.07
N LYS A 134 7.13 6.89 4.08
CA LYS A 134 8.37 7.68 3.91
C LYS A 134 9.34 6.99 2.96
N ARG A 135 9.58 5.68 3.15
CA ARG A 135 10.50 4.91 2.31
C ARG A 135 10.03 4.81 0.87
N PHE A 136 8.76 4.53 0.61
CA PHE A 136 8.23 4.51 -0.76
C PHE A 136 8.32 5.88 -1.43
N LYS A 137 8.03 6.98 -0.73
CA LYS A 137 8.23 8.33 -1.28
C LYS A 137 9.69 8.60 -1.63
N SER A 138 10.64 8.11 -0.80
CA SER A 138 12.08 8.26 -1.05
C SER A 138 12.54 7.56 -2.35
N TYR A 139 11.89 6.45 -2.73
CA TYR A 139 12.23 5.71 -3.95
C TYR A 139 12.10 6.55 -5.23
N LEU A 140 11.24 7.56 -5.24
CA LEU A 140 11.11 8.47 -6.38
C LEU A 140 12.43 9.21 -6.65
N ASN A 141 13.03 9.79 -5.61
CA ASN A 141 14.30 10.50 -5.72
C ASN A 141 15.50 9.56 -5.86
N ILE A 142 15.49 8.43 -5.14
CA ILE A 142 16.54 7.40 -5.26
C ILE A 142 16.59 6.87 -6.71
N PHE A 143 15.43 6.65 -7.33
CA PHE A 143 15.36 6.19 -8.71
C PHE A 143 15.93 7.24 -9.70
N VAL A 144 15.58 8.52 -9.53
CA VAL A 144 16.11 9.61 -10.37
C VAL A 144 17.62 9.75 -10.23
N THR A 145 18.16 9.62 -9.01
CA THR A 145 19.58 9.85 -8.74
C THR A 145 20.47 8.65 -9.05
N ARG A 146 19.97 7.43 -8.83
CA ARG A 146 20.78 6.19 -8.94
C ARG A 146 20.40 5.31 -10.11
N GLY A 147 19.22 5.50 -10.71
CA GLY A 147 18.66 4.61 -11.73
C GLY A 147 18.28 3.23 -11.18
N SER A 148 18.17 3.08 -9.86
CA SER A 148 17.90 1.81 -9.18
C SER A 148 17.20 2.02 -7.84
N THR A 149 16.48 1.02 -7.37
CA THR A 149 15.80 0.98 -6.06
C THR A 149 15.87 -0.43 -5.46
N ALA A 150 15.20 -0.67 -4.33
CA ALA A 150 15.02 -2.00 -3.75
C ALA A 150 14.44 -3.06 -4.70
N PHE A 151 13.74 -2.66 -5.76
CA PHE A 151 13.08 -3.58 -6.71
C PHE A 151 13.44 -3.34 -8.18
N VAL A 152 14.23 -2.31 -8.48
CA VAL A 152 14.77 -2.05 -9.83
C VAL A 152 16.29 -2.11 -9.77
N HIS A 153 16.89 -3.16 -10.33
CA HIS A 153 18.34 -3.33 -10.34
C HIS A 153 19.02 -2.36 -11.31
N CYS A 154 20.17 -1.79 -10.92
CA CYS A 154 20.90 -0.77 -11.70
C CYS A 154 21.37 -1.22 -13.10
N LYS A 155 21.41 -2.53 -13.35
CA LYS A 155 21.80 -3.13 -14.64
C LYS A 155 20.66 -3.83 -15.39
N LEU A 156 19.44 -3.83 -14.86
CA LEU A 156 18.30 -4.55 -15.45
C LEU A 156 18.02 -4.10 -16.89
N PHE A 157 18.10 -2.79 -17.16
CA PHE A 157 17.74 -2.17 -18.45
C PHE A 157 18.95 -1.58 -19.19
N SER A 158 20.15 -2.13 -18.94
CA SER A 158 21.40 -1.57 -19.47
C SER A 158 21.62 -1.77 -20.97
N GLU A 159 21.05 -2.81 -21.58
CA GLU A 159 21.12 -3.05 -23.03
C GLU A 159 19.96 -2.43 -23.80
N TYR A 160 18.81 -2.32 -23.15
CA TYR A 160 17.58 -1.79 -23.70
C TYR A 160 16.76 -1.22 -22.55
N THR A 161 16.32 0.03 -22.70
CA THR A 161 15.45 0.70 -21.72
C THR A 161 14.03 0.78 -22.27
N PRO A 162 13.07 0.05 -21.67
CA PRO A 162 11.67 0.14 -22.07
C PRO A 162 11.12 1.55 -21.87
N THR A 163 10.26 1.99 -22.79
CA THR A 163 9.63 3.34 -22.74
C THR A 163 8.89 3.60 -21.43
N ALA A 164 8.31 2.57 -20.81
CA ALA A 164 7.66 2.67 -19.50
C ALA A 164 8.63 3.15 -18.40
N ILE A 165 9.90 2.73 -18.46
CA ILE A 165 10.96 3.08 -17.51
C ILE A 165 11.49 4.49 -17.78
N GLU A 166 11.70 4.85 -19.04
CA GLU A 166 12.11 6.21 -19.42
C GLU A 166 11.05 7.23 -18.99
N ASP A 167 9.78 6.93 -19.27
CA ASP A 167 8.66 7.80 -18.94
C ASP A 167 8.52 8.01 -17.43
N VAL A 168 8.59 6.93 -16.65
CA VAL A 168 8.43 7.03 -15.19
C VAL A 168 9.62 7.71 -14.54
N LEU A 169 10.85 7.52 -15.06
CA LEU A 169 12.03 8.25 -14.61
C LEU A 169 11.85 9.77 -14.83
N GLY A 170 11.39 10.15 -16.02
CA GLY A 170 11.09 11.54 -16.36
C GLY A 170 9.99 12.15 -15.47
N ILE A 171 8.93 11.38 -15.18
CA ILE A 171 7.86 11.81 -14.28
C ILE A 171 8.37 11.97 -12.84
N CYS A 172 9.17 11.04 -12.31
CA CYS A 172 9.76 11.16 -10.99
C CYS A 172 10.63 12.42 -10.88
N ALA A 173 11.44 12.72 -11.91
CA ALA A 173 12.27 13.92 -11.94
C ALA A 173 11.42 15.20 -12.00
N PHE A 174 10.37 15.21 -12.82
CA PHE A 174 9.46 16.35 -12.94
C PHE A 174 8.68 16.59 -11.63
N TYR A 175 8.20 15.51 -11.03
CA TYR A 175 7.52 15.52 -9.73
C TYR A 175 8.42 16.02 -8.59
N GLY A 176 9.72 15.71 -8.62
CA GLY A 176 10.70 16.26 -7.66
C GLY A 176 10.78 17.79 -7.65
N HIS A 177 10.30 18.46 -8.70
CA HIS A 177 10.24 19.92 -8.82
C HIS A 177 8.81 20.48 -8.67
N LYS A 178 7.89 19.69 -8.11
CA LYS A 178 6.49 20.11 -7.89
C LYS A 178 6.41 21.35 -7.02
N ASN A 179 5.62 22.32 -7.47
CA ASN A 179 5.26 23.53 -6.75
C ASN A 179 3.80 23.91 -7.10
N LYS A 180 3.28 24.97 -6.47
CA LYS A 180 1.88 25.39 -6.64
C LYS A 180 1.52 25.78 -8.09
N ASP A 181 2.51 26.20 -8.89
CA ASP A 181 2.28 26.69 -10.25
C ASP A 181 2.29 25.55 -11.28
N ASN A 182 3.07 24.49 -11.04
CA ASN A 182 3.23 23.37 -11.99
C ASN A 182 2.52 22.07 -11.58
N GLU A 183 1.95 22.00 -10.37
CA GLU A 183 1.30 20.80 -9.83
C GLU A 183 0.24 20.21 -10.76
N TYR A 184 -0.66 21.05 -11.29
CA TYR A 184 -1.69 20.62 -12.24
C TYR A 184 -1.10 19.94 -13.49
N LEU A 185 0.00 20.51 -14.03
CA LEU A 185 0.66 19.97 -15.22
C LEU A 185 1.33 18.63 -14.93
N ILE A 186 1.98 18.49 -13.77
CA ILE A 186 2.63 17.25 -13.32
C ILE A 186 1.57 16.14 -13.18
N PHE A 187 0.48 16.42 -12.46
CA PHE A 187 -0.61 15.46 -12.25
C PHE A 187 -1.32 15.06 -13.55
N ARG A 188 -1.54 16.01 -14.45
CA ARG A 188 -2.06 15.69 -15.79
C ARG A 188 -1.12 14.79 -16.57
N SER A 189 0.20 15.04 -16.49
CA SER A 189 1.22 14.23 -17.16
C SER A 189 1.25 12.81 -16.62
N ILE A 190 1.20 12.64 -15.29
CA ILE A 190 1.06 11.33 -14.63
C ILE A 190 -0.17 10.60 -15.16
N SER A 191 -1.34 11.26 -15.19
CA SER A 191 -2.56 10.61 -15.67
C SER A 191 -2.50 10.20 -17.14
N GLN A 192 -1.88 11.00 -18.00
CA GLN A 192 -1.68 10.63 -19.40
C GLN A 192 -0.72 9.44 -19.55
N LYS A 193 0.38 9.42 -18.79
CA LYS A 193 1.36 8.32 -18.85
C LYS A 193 0.80 7.01 -18.33
N VAL A 194 0.05 7.02 -17.22
CA VAL A 194 -0.64 5.81 -16.73
C VAL A 194 -1.66 5.29 -17.73
N LEU A 195 -2.48 6.18 -18.32
CA LEU A 195 -3.45 5.77 -19.35
C LEU A 195 -2.76 5.14 -20.57
N SER A 196 -1.65 5.72 -21.03
CA SER A 196 -0.86 5.17 -22.13
C SER A 196 -0.28 3.80 -21.78
N LEU A 197 0.31 3.67 -20.57
CA LEU A 197 0.89 2.43 -20.08
C LEU A 197 -0.15 1.30 -20.04
N VAL A 198 -1.32 1.58 -19.47
CA VAL A 198 -2.42 0.59 -19.37
C VAL A 198 -2.94 0.19 -20.75
N ARG A 199 -3.04 1.13 -21.70
CA ARG A 199 -3.49 0.83 -23.08
C ARG A 199 -2.51 -0.03 -23.85
N LEU A 200 -1.21 0.15 -23.63
CA LEU A 200 -0.16 -0.57 -24.34
C LEU A 200 0.18 -1.91 -23.71
N PHE A 201 -0.26 -2.16 -22.48
CA PHE A 201 0.02 -3.40 -21.78
C PHE A 201 -0.79 -4.57 -22.35
N ASP A 202 -0.08 -5.53 -22.93
CA ASP A 202 -0.64 -6.77 -23.43
C ASP A 202 0.29 -7.95 -23.07
N PRO A 203 -0.08 -8.80 -22.09
CA PRO A 203 0.75 -9.92 -21.64
C PRO A 203 1.10 -10.93 -22.72
N GLN A 204 0.30 -11.04 -23.78
CA GLN A 204 0.54 -12.01 -24.85
C GLN A 204 1.55 -11.48 -25.88
N ARG A 205 1.67 -10.16 -26.00
CA ARG A 205 2.58 -9.51 -26.95
C ARG A 205 3.87 -9.00 -26.32
N LEU A 206 3.81 -8.61 -25.04
CA LEU A 206 4.95 -8.07 -24.33
C LEU A 206 5.89 -9.18 -23.84
N SER A 207 7.20 -8.92 -23.93
CA SER A 207 8.19 -9.75 -23.29
C SER A 207 8.02 -9.72 -21.76
N VAL A 208 8.52 -10.75 -21.06
CA VAL A 208 8.49 -10.78 -19.58
C VAL A 208 9.21 -9.56 -18.99
N LEU A 209 10.29 -9.10 -19.64
CA LEU A 209 11.03 -7.91 -19.22
C LEU A 209 10.21 -6.62 -19.39
N ASP A 210 9.44 -6.48 -20.46
CA ASP A 210 8.56 -5.33 -20.68
C ASP A 210 7.33 -5.36 -19.75
N GLN A 211 6.82 -6.55 -19.43
CA GLN A 211 5.78 -6.70 -18.41
C GLN A 211 6.30 -6.28 -17.03
N LEU A 212 7.50 -6.75 -16.65
CA LEU A 212 8.17 -6.34 -15.42
C LEU A 212 8.36 -4.82 -15.38
N ALA A 213 8.88 -4.23 -16.45
CA ALA A 213 9.07 -2.79 -16.57
C ALA A 213 7.76 -2.01 -16.40
N SER A 214 6.66 -2.52 -16.98
CA SER A 214 5.34 -1.90 -16.87
C SER A 214 4.80 -1.93 -15.44
N VAL A 215 4.99 -3.04 -14.71
CA VAL A 215 4.62 -3.12 -13.30
C VAL A 215 5.48 -2.20 -12.44
N GLN A 216 6.79 -2.17 -12.65
CA GLN A 216 7.71 -1.27 -11.94
C GLN A 216 7.31 0.20 -12.13
N ALA A 217 7.01 0.60 -13.37
CA ALA A 217 6.54 1.94 -13.67
C ALA A 217 5.19 2.24 -12.98
N LEU A 218 4.25 1.30 -13.04
CA LEU A 218 2.95 1.46 -12.38
C LEU A 218 3.08 1.62 -10.86
N ILE A 219 3.99 0.89 -10.21
CA ILE A 219 4.29 1.06 -8.77
C ILE A 219 4.70 2.50 -8.47
N PHE A 220 5.65 3.08 -9.22
CA PHE A 220 6.08 4.47 -9.00
C PHE A 220 4.94 5.47 -9.20
N TYR A 221 4.12 5.31 -10.25
CA TYR A 221 2.95 6.16 -10.44
C TYR A 221 1.97 6.06 -9.26
N GLN A 222 1.76 4.86 -8.74
CA GLN A 222 0.87 4.64 -7.59
C GLN A 222 1.45 5.22 -6.30
N ILE A 223 2.77 5.15 -6.07
CA ILE A 223 3.42 5.83 -4.94
C ILE A 223 3.10 7.33 -4.94
N ILE A 224 3.27 8.00 -6.09
CA ILE A 224 2.95 9.43 -6.23
C ILE A 224 1.46 9.67 -5.95
N ARG A 225 0.59 8.95 -6.66
CA ARG A 225 -0.85 9.20 -6.62
C ARG A 225 -1.50 8.92 -5.27
N LEU A 226 -0.99 7.93 -4.54
CA LEU A 226 -1.53 7.54 -3.24
C LEU A 226 -1.02 8.46 -2.12
N PHE A 227 0.23 8.95 -2.20
CA PHE A 227 0.92 9.57 -1.05
C PHE A 227 1.28 11.05 -1.20
N ASP A 228 0.72 11.74 -2.19
CA ASP A 228 0.90 13.19 -2.40
C ASP A 228 -0.30 14.05 -1.99
N GLY A 229 -1.37 13.43 -1.46
CA GLY A 229 -2.50 14.17 -0.86
C GLY A 229 -3.57 14.67 -1.82
N ASP A 230 -3.34 14.70 -3.14
CA ASP A 230 -4.35 15.11 -4.12
C ASP A 230 -5.49 14.08 -4.25
N ILE A 231 -6.73 14.55 -4.06
CA ILE A 231 -7.93 13.70 -4.03
C ILE A 231 -8.20 13.06 -5.40
N ARG A 232 -7.93 13.77 -6.50
CA ARG A 232 -8.19 13.27 -7.85
C ARG A 232 -7.19 12.18 -8.22
N GLN A 233 -5.91 12.40 -7.96
CA GLN A 233 -4.85 11.43 -8.16
C GLN A 233 -5.10 10.16 -7.34
N ARG A 234 -5.53 10.32 -6.09
CA ARG A 234 -5.94 9.18 -5.25
C ARG A 234 -7.11 8.41 -5.88
N ALA A 235 -8.18 9.09 -6.30
CA ALA A 235 -9.31 8.43 -6.94
C ALA A 235 -8.90 7.68 -8.22
N ASP A 236 -7.99 8.26 -9.01
CA ASP A 236 -7.41 7.59 -10.19
C ASP A 236 -6.57 6.37 -9.81
N ALA A 237 -5.79 6.45 -8.73
CA ALA A 237 -5.03 5.33 -8.21
C ALA A 237 -5.92 4.18 -7.75
N GLU A 238 -7.03 4.48 -7.07
CA GLU A 238 -8.01 3.48 -6.63
C GLU A 238 -8.67 2.77 -7.82
N ARG A 239 -8.99 3.49 -8.90
CA ARG A 239 -9.50 2.87 -10.14
C ARG A 239 -8.47 1.94 -10.79
N THR A 240 -7.18 2.23 -10.57
CA THR A 240 -6.06 1.47 -11.14
C THR A 240 -5.58 0.34 -10.20
N ASP A 241 -6.10 0.24 -8.97
CA ASP A 241 -5.71 -0.77 -7.97
C ASP A 241 -5.88 -2.20 -8.52
N ARG A 242 -7.03 -2.48 -9.16
CA ARG A 242 -7.29 -3.79 -9.79
C ARG A 242 -6.30 -4.11 -10.91
N VAL A 243 -5.90 -3.11 -11.69
CA VAL A 243 -4.94 -3.29 -12.79
C VAL A 243 -3.57 -3.68 -12.25
N LEU A 244 -3.09 -2.97 -11.22
CA LEU A 244 -1.82 -3.32 -10.57
C LEU A 244 -1.85 -4.73 -9.99
N TRP A 245 -2.95 -5.11 -9.34
CA TRP A 245 -3.15 -6.46 -8.83
C TRP A 245 -3.05 -7.51 -9.95
N GLU A 246 -3.81 -7.36 -11.02
CA GLU A 246 -3.84 -8.30 -12.15
C GLU A 246 -2.46 -8.46 -12.79
N TRP A 247 -1.73 -7.37 -13.02
CA TRP A 247 -0.38 -7.45 -13.59
C TRP A 247 0.61 -8.11 -12.62
N THR A 248 0.47 -7.86 -11.31
CA THR A 248 1.29 -8.52 -10.29
C THR A 248 1.07 -10.03 -10.28
N GLN A 249 -0.18 -10.47 -10.38
CA GLN A 249 -0.52 -11.90 -10.46
C GLN A 249 0.01 -12.54 -11.74
N GLN A 250 0.00 -11.83 -12.87
CA GLN A 250 0.59 -12.32 -14.11
C GLN A 250 2.10 -12.53 -13.99
N LEU A 251 2.83 -11.60 -13.36
CA LEU A 251 4.26 -11.80 -13.08
C LEU A 251 4.48 -13.00 -12.16
N LYS A 252 3.66 -13.18 -11.11
CA LYS A 252 3.74 -14.32 -10.19
C LYS A 252 3.53 -15.65 -10.91
N VAL A 253 2.52 -15.75 -11.79
CA VAL A 253 2.29 -16.94 -12.63
C VAL A 253 3.48 -17.20 -13.55
N GLY A 254 4.01 -16.17 -14.21
CA GLY A 254 5.18 -16.28 -15.08
C GLY A 254 6.43 -16.78 -14.35
N LEU A 255 6.67 -16.30 -13.12
CA LEU A 255 7.76 -16.77 -12.26
C LEU A 255 7.64 -18.28 -11.98
N THR A 256 6.46 -18.72 -11.53
CA THR A 256 6.22 -20.13 -11.19
C THR A 256 6.37 -21.04 -12.40
N GLN A 257 5.86 -20.62 -13.56
CA GLN A 257 6.00 -21.37 -14.81
C GLN A 257 7.47 -21.49 -15.23
N SER A 258 8.24 -20.41 -15.15
CA SER A 258 9.67 -20.44 -15.47
C SER A 258 10.44 -21.40 -14.56
N SER A 259 10.17 -21.39 -13.25
CA SER A 259 10.82 -22.30 -12.30
C SER A 259 10.48 -23.77 -12.57
N MET A 260 9.21 -24.07 -12.89
CA MET A 260 8.78 -25.44 -13.21
C MET A 260 9.43 -25.97 -14.49
N LEU A 261 9.50 -25.15 -15.55
CA LEU A 261 10.13 -25.54 -16.82
C LEU A 261 11.63 -25.80 -16.70
N GLN A 262 12.31 -25.06 -15.81
CA GLN A 262 13.74 -25.23 -15.56
C GLN A 262 14.05 -26.41 -14.64
N GLY A 263 13.03 -27.05 -14.04
CA GLY A 263 13.22 -28.16 -13.09
C GLY A 263 13.94 -27.75 -11.82
N THR A 264 14.10 -26.44 -11.59
CA THR A 264 14.83 -25.86 -10.47
C THR A 264 13.83 -25.10 -9.60
N ASN A 265 13.48 -25.67 -8.45
CA ASN A 265 13.11 -24.85 -7.28
C ASN A 265 14.37 -24.19 -6.66
N ASP A 266 15.51 -24.29 -7.34
CA ASP A 266 16.79 -23.82 -6.89
C ASP A 266 16.85 -22.30 -6.96
N THR A 267 16.98 -21.71 -5.78
CA THR A 267 17.07 -20.26 -5.58
C THR A 267 18.52 -19.82 -5.42
N ASP A 268 19.48 -20.76 -5.46
CA ASP A 268 20.90 -20.44 -5.36
C ASP A 268 21.33 -19.60 -6.58
N PRO A 269 21.79 -18.36 -6.36
CA PRO A 269 22.28 -17.51 -7.44
C PRO A 269 23.37 -18.15 -8.30
N ARG A 270 24.13 -19.12 -7.77
CA ARG A 270 25.22 -19.81 -8.47
C ARG A 270 24.78 -20.60 -9.71
N ASN A 271 23.50 -20.98 -9.79
CA ASN A 271 22.97 -21.71 -10.94
C ASN A 271 22.53 -20.82 -12.10
N TYR A 272 22.60 -19.50 -11.92
CA TYR A 272 22.17 -18.53 -12.91
C TYR A 272 23.36 -17.86 -13.60
N THR A 273 23.16 -17.42 -14.84
CA THR A 273 23.96 -16.32 -15.35
C THR A 273 23.58 -15.04 -14.61
N TRP A 274 24.51 -14.10 -14.43
CA TRP A 274 24.22 -12.87 -13.68
C TRP A 274 23.03 -12.09 -14.25
N ARG A 275 22.89 -12.06 -15.58
CA ARG A 275 21.75 -11.42 -16.26
C ARG A 275 20.42 -12.09 -15.94
N ALA A 276 20.37 -13.43 -16.03
CA ALA A 276 19.16 -14.20 -15.72
C ALA A 276 18.80 -14.06 -14.23
N TRP A 277 19.81 -14.05 -13.35
CA TRP A 277 19.62 -13.81 -11.93
C TRP A 277 19.00 -12.44 -11.66
N ILE A 278 19.56 -11.36 -12.24
CA ILE A 278 19.03 -9.99 -12.09
C ILE A 278 17.56 -9.93 -12.51
N GLN A 279 17.19 -10.56 -13.63
CA GLN A 279 15.81 -10.54 -14.13
C GLN A 279 14.88 -11.29 -13.17
N ALA A 280 15.23 -12.52 -12.79
CA ALA A 280 14.43 -13.32 -11.87
C ALA A 280 14.26 -12.62 -10.50
N GLU A 281 15.35 -12.05 -9.99
CA GLU A 281 15.35 -11.38 -8.70
C GLU A 281 14.60 -10.06 -8.73
N SER A 282 14.76 -9.25 -9.79
CA SER A 282 13.97 -8.03 -9.98
C SER A 282 12.47 -8.34 -10.05
N LEU A 283 12.10 -9.49 -10.63
CA LEU A 283 10.71 -9.93 -10.69
C LEU A 283 10.16 -10.30 -9.31
N ARG A 284 10.88 -11.11 -8.52
CA ARG A 284 10.51 -11.42 -7.12
C ARG A 284 10.32 -10.16 -6.29
N ARG A 285 11.28 -9.24 -6.36
CA ARG A 285 11.28 -7.98 -5.62
C ARG A 285 10.16 -7.05 -6.04
N THR A 286 9.87 -6.97 -7.34
CA THR A 286 8.77 -6.15 -7.87
C THR A 286 7.41 -6.69 -7.42
N ILE A 287 7.20 -8.01 -7.45
CA ILE A 287 5.98 -8.64 -6.94
C ILE A 287 5.80 -8.30 -5.45
N LEU A 288 6.87 -8.45 -4.66
CA LEU A 288 6.83 -8.17 -3.22
C LEU A 288 6.49 -6.70 -2.93
N VAL A 289 7.17 -5.75 -3.59
CA VAL A 289 6.92 -4.31 -3.42
C VAL A 289 5.52 -3.92 -3.88
N SER A 290 5.02 -4.51 -4.99
CA SER A 290 3.66 -4.27 -5.46
C SER A 290 2.61 -4.68 -4.42
N LEU A 291 2.77 -5.87 -3.83
CA LEU A 291 1.86 -6.36 -2.79
C LEU A 291 1.97 -5.51 -1.52
N LEU A 292 3.19 -5.16 -1.10
CA LEU A 292 3.39 -4.26 0.04
C LEU A 292 2.69 -2.91 -0.15
N LEU A 293 2.80 -2.29 -1.32
CA LEU A 293 2.14 -1.02 -1.63
C LEU A 293 0.61 -1.14 -1.53
N GLN A 294 0.05 -2.20 -2.11
CA GLN A 294 -1.38 -2.47 -2.06
C GLN A 294 -1.87 -2.77 -0.63
N GLY A 295 -1.08 -3.51 0.15
CA GLY A 295 -1.36 -3.82 1.55
C GLY A 295 -1.31 -2.60 2.45
N LEU A 296 -0.29 -1.75 2.26
CA LEU A 296 -0.14 -0.47 2.94
C LEU A 296 -1.33 0.44 2.68
N TYR A 297 -1.72 0.61 1.42
CA TYR A 297 -2.87 1.42 1.08
C TYR A 297 -4.18 0.85 1.63
N SER A 298 -4.36 -0.48 1.54
CA SER A 298 -5.54 -1.15 2.12
C SER A 298 -5.65 -0.90 3.62
N TYR A 299 -4.52 -0.96 4.33
CA TYR A 299 -4.47 -0.69 5.75
C TYR A 299 -4.79 0.77 6.06
N LEU A 300 -4.16 1.71 5.36
CA LEU A 300 -4.44 3.15 5.53
C LEU A 300 -5.91 3.50 5.27
N LYS A 301 -6.56 2.81 4.32
CA LYS A 301 -7.95 3.05 3.94
C LYS A 301 -8.96 2.35 4.84
N HIS A 302 -8.70 1.12 5.28
CA HIS A 302 -9.70 0.28 5.93
C HIS A 302 -9.31 -0.22 7.34
N GLY A 303 -8.07 -0.01 7.77
CA GLY A 303 -7.55 -0.53 9.04
C GLY A 303 -7.07 -1.99 8.97
N TRP A 304 -7.07 -2.62 7.80
CA TRP A 304 -6.62 -4.00 7.61
C TRP A 304 -5.94 -4.23 6.25
N ASN A 305 -5.07 -5.25 6.19
CA ASN A 305 -4.29 -5.58 5.01
C ASN A 305 -4.92 -6.75 4.23
N LYS A 306 -5.30 -6.51 2.96
CA LYS A 306 -5.89 -7.53 2.07
C LYS A 306 -4.90 -8.56 1.51
N VAL A 307 -3.59 -8.31 1.54
CA VAL A 307 -2.57 -9.15 0.86
C VAL A 307 -1.72 -10.00 1.80
N HIS A 308 -1.99 -10.00 3.10
CA HIS A 308 -1.14 -10.66 4.10
C HIS A 308 -0.86 -12.15 3.79
N PHE A 309 -1.83 -12.87 3.21
CA PHE A 309 -1.64 -14.27 2.82
C PHE A 309 -0.77 -14.45 1.57
N GLU A 310 -0.85 -13.53 0.60
CA GLU A 310 -0.08 -13.61 -0.64
C GLU A 310 1.43 -13.42 -0.43
N ILE A 311 1.80 -12.67 0.61
CA ILE A 311 3.17 -12.31 0.89
C ILE A 311 3.92 -13.46 1.59
N LYS A 312 3.24 -14.26 2.42
CA LYS A 312 3.90 -15.29 3.28
C LYS A 312 4.70 -16.33 2.49
N GLU A 313 4.26 -16.66 1.29
CA GLU A 313 4.90 -17.69 0.45
C GLU A 313 6.01 -17.11 -0.45
N LEU A 314 6.23 -15.80 -0.41
CA LEU A 314 7.23 -15.15 -1.23
C LEU A 314 8.61 -15.22 -0.61
N SER A 315 9.60 -15.15 -1.49
CA SER A 315 11.01 -15.16 -1.14
C SER A 315 11.81 -14.31 -2.11
N PHE A 316 12.97 -13.84 -1.66
CA PHE A 316 13.90 -13.02 -2.43
C PHE A 316 15.31 -13.12 -1.85
N CYS A 317 16.33 -12.71 -2.61
CA CYS A 317 17.70 -12.67 -2.13
C CYS A 317 17.97 -11.33 -1.43
N GLY A 318 18.10 -11.31 -0.11
CA GLY A 318 18.39 -10.10 0.68
C GLY A 318 19.88 -9.71 0.74
N GLN A 319 20.77 -10.48 0.09
CA GLN A 319 22.22 -10.25 0.13
C GLN A 319 22.62 -9.00 -0.66
N ARG A 320 23.06 -7.96 0.07
CA ARG A 320 23.46 -6.65 -0.46
C ARG A 320 24.54 -6.74 -1.51
N ALA A 321 25.61 -7.48 -1.24
CA ALA A 321 26.75 -7.58 -2.15
C ALA A 321 26.36 -8.19 -3.51
N LEU A 322 25.33 -9.06 -3.53
CA LEU A 322 24.82 -9.65 -4.77
C LEU A 322 23.88 -8.69 -5.51
N TRP A 323 22.95 -8.05 -4.80
CA TRP A 323 21.98 -7.13 -5.40
C TRP A 323 22.60 -5.81 -5.87
N GLU A 324 23.62 -5.30 -5.19
CA GLU A 324 24.26 -4.03 -5.55
C GLU A 324 25.42 -4.20 -6.54
N ALA A 325 25.71 -5.43 -6.97
CA ALA A 325 26.78 -5.72 -7.91
C ALA A 325 26.62 -4.94 -9.22
N ARG A 326 27.70 -4.31 -9.70
CA ARG A 326 27.69 -3.44 -10.89
C ARG A 326 28.24 -4.11 -12.14
N SER A 327 28.82 -5.29 -11.99
CA SER A 327 29.35 -6.11 -13.08
C SER A 327 29.24 -7.59 -12.72
N GLU A 328 29.23 -8.45 -13.74
CA GLU A 328 29.25 -9.91 -13.56
C GLU A 328 30.47 -10.34 -12.74
N TYR A 329 31.61 -9.67 -12.95
CA TYR A 329 32.81 -9.88 -12.15
C TYR A 329 32.55 -9.63 -10.67
N SER A 330 32.04 -8.44 -10.30
CA SER A 330 31.75 -8.11 -8.90
C SER A 330 30.73 -9.06 -8.26
N TRP A 331 29.74 -9.52 -9.03
CA TRP A 331 28.76 -10.48 -8.57
C TRP A 331 29.38 -11.86 -8.31
N LYS A 332 30.23 -12.36 -9.22
CA LYS A 332 30.98 -13.62 -9.01
C LYS A 332 31.93 -13.52 -7.81
N THR A 333 32.61 -12.38 -7.63
CA THR A 333 33.43 -12.12 -6.44
C THR A 333 32.59 -12.18 -5.17
N ALA A 334 31.41 -11.54 -5.18
CA ALA A 334 30.49 -11.58 -4.05
C ALA A 334 29.99 -13.01 -3.74
N LEU A 335 29.70 -13.83 -4.75
CA LEU A 335 29.35 -15.24 -4.55
C LEU A 335 30.46 -16.09 -3.93
N GLY A 336 31.72 -15.72 -4.13
CA GLY A 336 32.86 -16.37 -3.49
C GLY A 336 33.14 -15.87 -2.08
N GLY A 337 32.79 -14.62 -1.77
CA GLY A 337 33.08 -13.97 -0.48
C GLY A 337 31.93 -14.00 0.53
N TYR A 338 30.69 -14.13 0.07
CA TYR A 338 29.49 -14.08 0.90
C TYR A 338 28.60 -15.29 0.66
N SER A 339 27.95 -15.76 1.73
CA SER A 339 26.86 -16.72 1.60
C SER A 339 25.63 -16.01 1.00
N PRO A 340 25.00 -16.54 -0.06
CA PRO A 340 23.72 -16.05 -0.54
C PRO A 340 22.69 -16.06 0.60
N LEU A 341 22.10 -14.89 0.87
CA LEU A 341 21.05 -14.72 1.87
C LEU A 341 19.70 -14.76 1.16
N PHE A 342 19.11 -15.95 1.05
CA PHE A 342 17.78 -16.13 0.48
C PHE A 342 16.75 -16.12 1.60
N LEU A 343 15.87 -15.12 1.59
CA LEU A 343 14.92 -14.85 2.66
C LEU A 343 13.53 -15.30 2.22
N ASN A 344 12.95 -16.26 2.95
CA ASN A 344 11.55 -16.63 2.80
C ASN A 344 10.73 -16.02 3.93
N LEU A 345 9.61 -15.40 3.58
CA LEU A 345 8.80 -14.66 4.55
C LEU A 345 8.08 -15.55 5.57
N SER A 346 8.01 -16.87 5.32
CA SER A 346 7.51 -17.86 6.28
C SER A 346 8.59 -18.42 7.22
N THR A 347 9.87 -18.34 6.86
CA THR A 347 11.02 -18.84 7.66
C THR A 347 12.00 -17.73 8.02
N TRP A 348 11.53 -16.48 8.04
CA TRP A 348 12.34 -15.27 8.21
C TRP A 348 13.40 -15.35 9.32
N ASP A 349 12.98 -15.74 10.53
CA ASP A 349 13.88 -15.78 11.70
C ASP A 349 15.00 -16.81 11.53
N ALA A 350 14.73 -17.94 10.87
CA ALA A 350 15.74 -18.96 10.60
C ALA A 350 16.74 -18.47 9.53
N ASP A 351 16.23 -17.83 8.47
CA ASP A 351 17.06 -17.35 7.36
C ASP A 351 17.96 -16.18 7.79
N MET A 352 17.48 -15.33 8.71
CA MET A 352 18.22 -14.17 9.25
C MET A 352 19.16 -14.49 10.41
N GLN A 353 19.15 -15.73 10.94
CA GLN A 353 19.86 -16.08 12.17
C GLN A 353 21.36 -15.73 12.16
N ASN A 354 22.02 -15.89 11.00
CA ASN A 354 23.45 -15.65 10.83
C ASN A 354 23.78 -14.41 9.99
N ALA A 355 22.75 -13.65 9.59
CA ALA A 355 22.93 -12.43 8.79
C ALA A 355 23.46 -11.29 9.68
N LYS A 356 24.29 -10.44 9.09
CA LYS A 356 24.77 -9.20 9.72
C LYS A 356 24.09 -7.97 9.09
N PRO A 357 24.05 -6.82 9.78
CA PRO A 357 23.55 -5.57 9.21
C PRO A 357 24.21 -5.17 7.89
N SER A 358 25.51 -5.48 7.72
CA SER A 358 26.25 -5.24 6.48
C SER A 358 25.81 -6.12 5.30
N ASP A 359 25.23 -7.29 5.57
CA ASP A 359 24.86 -8.28 4.56
C ASP A 359 23.50 -7.97 3.93
N VAL A 360 22.64 -7.25 4.64
CA VAL A 360 21.27 -6.99 4.19
C VAL A 360 21.16 -5.73 3.36
N ASP A 361 20.32 -5.80 2.35
CA ASP A 361 20.01 -4.68 1.49
C ASP A 361 18.76 -3.92 1.95
N ASP A 362 18.40 -2.91 1.16
CA ASP A 362 17.26 -2.04 1.42
C ASP A 362 15.93 -2.80 1.51
N LEU A 363 15.70 -3.79 0.65
CA LEU A 363 14.45 -4.55 0.68
C LEU A 363 14.35 -5.45 1.91
N ALA A 364 15.47 -6.07 2.31
CA ALA A 364 15.52 -6.87 3.53
C ALA A 364 15.22 -6.03 4.78
N VAL A 365 15.80 -4.83 4.91
CA VAL A 365 15.50 -3.94 6.03
C VAL A 365 14.05 -3.45 5.99
N LEU A 366 13.53 -3.11 4.81
CA LEU A 366 12.14 -2.75 4.63
C LEU A 366 11.22 -3.89 5.10
N MET A 367 11.46 -5.12 4.64
CA MET A 367 10.66 -6.29 5.04
C MET A 367 10.76 -6.56 6.54
N MET A 368 11.96 -6.51 7.12
CA MET A 368 12.18 -6.67 8.56
C MET A 368 11.37 -5.66 9.37
N THR A 369 11.37 -4.39 8.93
CA THR A 369 10.63 -3.33 9.60
C THR A 369 9.14 -3.60 9.57
N VAL A 370 8.62 -4.07 8.42
CA VAL A 370 7.20 -4.39 8.27
C VAL A 370 6.77 -5.61 9.09
N THR A 371 7.62 -6.65 9.19
CA THR A 371 7.29 -7.88 9.90
C THR A 371 7.54 -7.76 11.40
N ASN A 372 8.71 -7.27 11.79
CA ASN A 372 9.21 -7.29 13.17
C ASN A 372 8.97 -5.96 13.91
N GLY A 373 8.81 -4.85 13.19
CA GLY A 373 8.62 -3.51 13.74
C GLY A 373 9.89 -2.66 13.71
N VAL A 374 9.71 -1.35 13.86
CA VAL A 374 10.79 -0.34 13.76
C VAL A 374 11.84 -0.56 14.84
N ASP A 375 11.44 -0.59 16.12
CA ASP A 375 12.39 -0.73 17.23
C ASP A 375 13.25 -2.00 17.14
N LYS A 376 12.63 -3.16 16.88
CA LYS A 376 13.37 -4.42 16.69
C LYS A 376 14.34 -4.36 15.51
N THR A 377 13.99 -3.61 14.47
CA THR A 377 14.84 -3.42 13.30
C THR A 377 16.03 -2.54 13.64
N CYS A 378 15.80 -1.44 14.36
CA CYS A 378 16.85 -0.55 14.86
C CYS A 378 17.82 -1.29 15.79
N ASP A 379 17.30 -2.06 16.74
CA ASP A 379 18.09 -2.86 17.68
C ASP A 379 18.99 -3.87 16.95
N TRP A 380 18.46 -4.52 15.90
CA TRP A 380 19.22 -5.49 15.12
C TRP A 380 20.26 -4.83 14.22
N LEU A 381 19.94 -3.68 13.61
CA LEU A 381 20.85 -2.95 12.72
C LEU A 381 22.03 -2.32 13.47
N GLY A 382 21.79 -1.85 14.70
CA GLY A 382 22.75 -1.03 15.43
C GLY A 382 22.88 0.40 14.88
N GLU A 383 23.46 1.30 15.68
CA GLU A 383 23.51 2.74 15.40
C GLU A 383 24.14 3.11 14.04
N GLU A 384 25.15 2.36 13.59
CA GLU A 384 25.87 2.60 12.34
C GLU A 384 24.96 2.55 11.10
N TYR A 385 23.93 1.70 11.10
CA TYR A 385 23.12 1.42 9.92
C TYR A 385 21.75 2.10 9.94
N ILE A 386 21.29 2.64 11.07
CA ILE A 386 19.97 3.28 11.20
C ILE A 386 19.82 4.47 10.23
N GLU A 387 20.84 5.32 10.13
CA GLU A 387 20.83 6.49 9.24
C GLU A 387 20.77 6.09 7.78
N THR A 388 21.39 4.96 7.43
CA THR A 388 21.46 4.48 6.04
C THR A 388 20.08 4.09 5.49
N PHE A 389 19.15 3.71 6.38
CA PHE A 389 17.82 3.21 6.02
C PHE A 389 16.68 4.16 6.41
N ASP A 390 16.97 5.41 6.81
CA ASP A 390 15.96 6.41 7.21
C ASP A 390 15.05 5.94 8.36
N LEU A 391 15.59 5.18 9.31
CA LEU A 391 14.84 4.64 10.46
C LEU A 391 14.86 5.57 11.69
N GLN A 392 15.36 6.81 11.55
CA GLN A 392 15.35 7.79 12.64
C GLN A 392 13.92 8.26 12.96
N ARG A 393 13.64 8.43 14.26
CA ARG A 393 12.35 8.95 14.77
C ARG A 393 12.19 10.43 14.51
#